data_AF-A0A086N0A8-F1
#
_entry.id   AF-A0A086N0A8-F1
#
_cell.length_a   1.000
_cell.length_b   1.000
_cell.length_c   1.000
_cell.angle_alpha   90.00
_cell.angle_beta   90.00
_cell.angle_gamma   90.00
#
_symmetry.space_group_name_H-M   'P 1'
#
loop_
_entity.id
_entity.type
_entity.pdbx_description
1 polymer ?
#
loop_
_entity_poly.entity_id
_entity_poly.type
_entity_poly.pdbx_seq_one_letter_code
_entity_poly.pdbx_strand_id
1 'polypeptide(L)'
;MTVYIDPPTWPGHGRMWSHLVSDVSYAELHAFAEALGVPRRAFERDHYDIPAHRYADAVSAGALEVSSREVVRLLHRAGLRRRKGAGPGAQPRSS
;
A
#
# COMPACT_ATOMS: atom_id res chain seq x y z
N MET A 1 3.31 -15.02 4.94
CA MET A 1 3.58 -14.16 3.78
C MET A 1 2.24 -13.55 3.43
N THR A 2 2.10 -12.25 3.62
CA THR A 2 0.79 -11.66 3.91
C THR A 2 0.66 -10.31 3.22
N VAL A 3 -0.38 -10.19 2.41
CA VAL A 3 -0.80 -8.91 1.84
C VAL A 3 -1.90 -8.35 2.74
N TYR A 4 -1.84 -7.06 3.02
CA TYR A 4 -2.75 -6.36 3.91
C TYR A 4 -3.49 -5.27 3.15
N ILE A 5 -4.76 -5.06 3.47
CA ILE A 5 -5.61 -4.03 2.87
C ILE A 5 -6.35 -3.26 3.97
N ASP A 6 -6.53 -1.95 3.83
CA ASP A 6 -7.41 -1.19 4.71
C ASP A 6 -8.83 -1.02 4.13
N PRO A 7 -9.86 -0.80 4.97
CA PRO A 7 -11.20 -0.49 4.46
C PRO A 7 -11.18 0.77 3.58
N PRO A 8 -12.04 0.84 2.54
CA PRO A 8 -12.01 1.92 1.56
C PRO A 8 -12.55 3.22 2.17
N THR A 9 -11.71 3.91 2.93
CA THR A 9 -12.04 5.08 3.76
C THR A 9 -11.34 6.34 3.29
N TRP A 10 -10.45 6.24 2.29
CA TRP A 10 -9.71 7.37 1.74
C TRP A 10 -10.45 7.97 0.53
N PRO A 11 -10.92 9.23 0.60
CA PRO A 11 -11.58 9.88 -0.52
C PRO A 11 -10.56 10.36 -1.57
N GLY A 12 -10.86 10.17 -2.86
CA GLY A 12 -10.06 10.69 -3.95
C GLY A 12 -10.72 10.47 -5.32
N HIS A 13 -10.63 11.46 -6.22
CA HIS A 13 -11.23 11.36 -7.57
C HIS A 13 -12.70 10.92 -7.59
N GLY A 14 -13.51 11.39 -6.64
CA GLY A 14 -14.94 11.05 -6.55
C GLY A 14 -15.25 9.60 -6.13
N ARG A 15 -14.26 8.87 -5.61
CA ARG A 15 -14.43 7.51 -5.09
C ARG A 15 -13.67 7.31 -3.78
N MET A 16 -13.97 6.19 -3.13
CA MET A 16 -13.25 5.73 -1.95
C MET A 16 -12.17 4.72 -2.33
N TRP A 17 -11.09 4.70 -1.55
CA TRP A 17 -9.89 3.94 -1.82
C TRP A 17 -9.37 3.23 -0.58
N SER A 18 -8.77 2.08 -0.85
CA SER A 18 -7.99 1.27 0.07
C SER A 18 -6.52 1.28 -0.35
N HIS A 19 -5.63 1.00 0.60
CA HIS A 19 -4.20 0.82 0.41
C HIS A 19 -3.85 -0.65 0.65
N LEU A 20 -3.20 -1.23 -0.35
CA LEU A 20 -2.73 -2.60 -0.33
C LEU A 20 -1.21 -2.64 -0.14
N VAL A 21 -0.74 -3.35 0.87
CA VAL A 21 0.70 -3.44 1.22
C VAL A 21 1.15 -4.86 1.51
N SER A 22 2.46 -5.03 1.53
CA SER A 22 3.16 -6.21 2.00
C SER A 22 4.07 -5.81 3.17
N ASP A 23 4.30 -6.75 4.10
CA ASP A 23 5.30 -6.61 5.17
C ASP A 23 6.63 -7.35 4.88
N VAL A 24 6.78 -7.98 3.70
CA VAL A 24 7.98 -8.72 3.30
C VAL A 24 8.70 -8.06 2.12
N SER A 25 8.00 -7.82 1.00
CA SER A 25 8.63 -7.26 -0.20
C SER A 25 7.64 -6.66 -1.20
N TYR A 26 8.11 -5.75 -2.05
CA TYR A 26 7.28 -5.28 -3.16
C TYR A 26 7.06 -6.35 -4.24
N ALA A 27 7.97 -7.32 -4.39
CA ALA A 27 7.84 -8.36 -5.40
C ALA A 27 6.55 -9.18 -5.20
N GLU A 28 6.26 -9.57 -3.96
CA GLU A 28 5.00 -10.26 -3.65
C GLU A 28 3.78 -9.36 -3.81
N LEU A 29 3.91 -8.08 -3.44
CA LEU A 29 2.82 -7.11 -3.58
C LEU A 29 2.46 -6.92 -5.06
N HIS A 30 3.46 -6.90 -5.94
CA HIS A 30 3.26 -6.84 -7.38
C HIS A 30 2.60 -8.11 -7.92
N ALA A 31 3.06 -9.28 -7.51
CA ALA A 31 2.46 -10.55 -7.94
C ALA A 31 0.99 -10.67 -7.50
N PHE A 32 0.68 -10.25 -6.27
CA PHE A 32 -0.69 -10.24 -5.77
C PHE A 32 -1.58 -9.25 -6.52
N ALA A 33 -1.09 -8.03 -6.75
CA ALA A 33 -1.82 -7.02 -7.52
C ALA A 33 -2.06 -7.46 -8.98
N GLU A 34 -1.08 -8.12 -9.60
CA GLU A 34 -1.20 -8.68 -10.94
C GLU A 34 -2.28 -9.78 -11.00
N ALA A 35 -2.30 -10.69 -10.02
CA ALA A 35 -3.34 -11.73 -9.91
C ALA A 35 -4.75 -11.14 -9.74
N LEU A 36 -4.88 -9.97 -9.11
CA LEU A 36 -6.13 -9.21 -9.00
C LEU A 36 -6.50 -8.40 -10.27
N GLY A 37 -5.62 -8.37 -11.28
CA GLY A 37 -5.77 -7.53 -12.46
C GLY A 37 -5.59 -6.03 -12.19
N VAL A 38 -4.92 -5.66 -11.10
CA VAL A 38 -4.60 -4.27 -10.76
C VAL A 38 -3.36 -3.84 -11.54
N PRO A 39 -3.44 -2.78 -12.35
CA PRO A 39 -2.33 -2.40 -13.23
C PRO A 39 -1.15 -1.86 -12.42
N ARG A 40 0.08 -2.14 -12.87
CA ARG A 40 1.34 -1.72 -12.22
C ARG A 40 1.44 -0.22 -11.93
N ARG A 41 0.76 0.62 -12.74
CA ARG A 41 0.69 2.09 -12.57
C ARG A 41 -0.10 2.56 -11.35
N ALA A 42 -0.90 1.67 -10.72
CA ALA A 42 -1.59 1.97 -9.47
C ALA A 42 -0.67 1.80 -8.24
N PHE A 43 0.60 1.42 -8.45
CA PHE A 43 1.59 1.34 -7.39
C PHE A 43 2.16 2.71 -7.05
N GLU A 44 1.95 3.16 -5.81
CA GLU A 44 2.35 4.45 -5.28
C GLU A 44 3.52 4.32 -4.30
N ARG A 45 4.69 3.95 -4.85
CA ARG A 45 6.01 3.84 -4.19
C ARG A 45 6.14 2.70 -3.18
N ASP A 46 5.14 2.45 -2.35
CA ASP A 46 5.17 1.39 -1.33
C ASP A 46 3.84 0.64 -1.12
N HIS A 47 2.78 1.04 -1.81
CA HIS A 47 1.45 0.43 -1.75
C HIS A 47 0.77 0.49 -3.11
N TYR A 48 -0.33 -0.24 -3.27
CA TYR A 48 -1.29 -0.01 -4.35
C TYR A 48 -2.54 0.70 -3.83
N ASP A 49 -3.04 1.65 -4.61
CA ASP A 49 -4.37 2.23 -4.41
C ASP A 49 -5.44 1.35 -5.07
N ILE A 50 -6.33 0.80 -4.25
CA ILE A 50 -7.40 -0.11 -4.66
C ILE A 50 -8.74 0.63 -4.56
N PRO A 51 -9.50 0.78 -5.66
CA PRO A 51 -10.80 1.44 -5.59
C PRO A 51 -11.80 0.59 -4.81
N ALA A 52 -12.73 1.21 -4.09
CA ALA A 52 -13.67 0.53 -3.19
C ALA A 52 -14.39 -0.68 -3.78
N HIS A 53 -14.74 -0.66 -5.07
CA HIS A 53 -15.41 -1.79 -5.74
C HIS A 53 -14.54 -3.05 -5.90
N ARG A 54 -13.21 -2.93 -5.78
CA ARG A 54 -12.24 -4.04 -5.80
C ARG A 54 -11.84 -4.51 -4.39
N TYR A 55 -12.34 -3.85 -3.35
CA TYR A 55 -11.99 -4.18 -1.96
C TYR A 55 -12.31 -5.63 -1.63
N ALA A 56 -13.55 -6.06 -1.92
CA ALA A 56 -14.00 -7.42 -1.68
C ALA A 56 -13.20 -8.47 -2.49
N ASP A 57 -12.78 -8.12 -3.71
CA ASP A 57 -11.93 -9.00 -4.54
C ASP A 57 -10.57 -9.24 -3.85
N ALA A 58 -9.96 -8.19 -3.30
CA ALA A 58 -8.67 -8.29 -2.62
C ALA A 58 -8.76 -9.15 -1.35
N VAL A 59 -9.81 -8.94 -0.53
CA VAL A 59 -10.07 -9.77 0.65
C VAL A 59 -10.32 -11.23 0.25
N SER A 60 -11.12 -11.46 -0.79
CA SER A 60 -11.42 -12.80 -1.30
C SER A 60 -10.19 -13.52 -1.87
N ALA A 61 -9.23 -12.76 -2.42
CA ALA A 61 -7.93 -13.28 -2.86
C ALA A 61 -6.94 -13.54 -1.72
N GLY A 62 -7.33 -13.27 -0.46
CA GLY A 62 -6.53 -13.57 0.73
C GLY A 62 -5.78 -12.37 1.31
N ALA A 63 -6.06 -11.13 0.90
CA ALA A 63 -5.57 -9.96 1.62
C ALA A 63 -6.22 -9.88 3.00
N LEU A 64 -5.43 -9.63 4.04
CA LEU A 64 -5.94 -9.44 5.39
C LEU A 64 -6.37 -7.99 5.61
N GLU A 65 -7.62 -7.80 5.99
CA GLU A 65 -8.14 -6.49 6.39
C GLU A 65 -7.45 -6.01 7.68
N VAL A 66 -6.90 -4.81 7.65
CA VAL A 66 -6.33 -4.10 8.81
C VAL A 66 -6.67 -2.61 8.75
N SER A 67 -6.53 -1.88 9.86
CA SER A 67 -6.75 -0.42 9.79
C SER A 67 -5.67 0.29 8.96
N SER A 68 -5.97 1.47 8.39
CA SER A 68 -4.96 2.31 7.70
C SER A 68 -3.75 2.65 8.59
N ARG A 69 -3.98 2.77 9.91
CA ARG A 69 -2.88 2.97 10.87
C ARG A 69 -1.96 1.77 10.92
N GLU A 70 -2.52 0.57 10.83
CA GLU A 70 -1.75 -0.67 10.84
C GLU A 70 -0.99 -0.87 9.53
N VAL A 71 -1.57 -0.52 8.38
CA VAL A 71 -0.86 -0.46 7.08
C VAL A 71 0.44 0.34 7.22
N VAL A 72 0.36 1.55 7.80
CA VAL A 72 1.55 2.40 7.99
C VAL A 72 2.57 1.77 8.94
N ARG A 73 2.11 1.11 10.03
CA ARG A 73 2.99 0.41 10.98
C ARG A 73 3.71 -0.76 10.33
N LEU A 74 3.01 -1.57 9.54
CA LEU A 74 3.57 -2.70 8.80
C LEU A 74 4.66 -2.23 7.84
N LEU A 75 4.39 -1.20 7.05
CA LEU A 75 5.40 -0.60 6.15
C LEU A 75 6.64 -0.10 6.90
N HIS A 76 6.47 0.52 8.06
CA HIS A 76 7.58 0.99 8.89
C HIS A 76 8.39 -0.18 9.47
N ARG A 77 7.71 -1.19 10.02
CA ARG A 77 8.34 -2.37 10.61
C ARG A 77 9.12 -3.18 9.56
N ALA A 78 8.59 -3.26 8.35
CA ALA A 78 9.22 -3.96 7.22
C ALA A 78 10.36 -3.17 6.57
N GLY A 79 10.57 -1.89 6.93
CA GLY A 79 11.52 -1.03 6.22
C GLY A 79 11.10 -0.66 4.80
N LEU A 80 9.82 -0.86 4.46
CA LEU A 80 9.26 -0.66 3.11
C LEU A 80 8.59 0.71 2.94
N ARG A 81 8.49 1.55 3.97
CA ARG A 81 7.87 2.87 3.84
C ARG A 81 8.69 3.82 2.95
N ARG A 82 8.07 4.35 1.89
CA ARG A 82 8.63 5.37 0.98
C ARG A 82 7.76 6.62 0.90
N ARG A 83 8.15 7.68 1.61
CA ARG A 83 7.44 8.97 1.62
C ARG A 83 7.64 9.77 0.33
N LYS A 84 6.68 10.62 -0.02
CA LYS A 84 6.77 11.55 -1.16
C LYS A 84 7.62 12.72 -0.67
N GLY A 85 8.85 12.88 -1.18
CA GLY A 85 9.74 14.00 -0.84
C GLY A 85 11.12 13.65 -0.25
N ALA A 86 11.48 12.37 -0.09
CA ALA A 86 12.85 11.99 0.24
C ALA A 86 13.72 11.96 -1.04
N GLY A 87 14.10 13.13 -1.54
CA GLY A 87 15.27 13.25 -2.44
C GLY A 87 16.57 13.02 -1.66
N PRO A 88 17.69 12.67 -2.31
CA PRO A 88 18.98 12.60 -1.62
C PRO A 88 19.42 14.02 -1.25
N GLY A 89 19.40 14.41 0.03
CA GLY A 89 19.89 15.74 0.42
C GLY A 89 19.47 16.35 1.76
N ALA A 90 19.01 15.59 2.75
CA ALA A 90 18.91 16.12 4.11
C ALA A 90 20.28 15.97 4.81
N GLN A 91 21.24 16.84 4.50
CA GLN A 91 22.41 17.02 5.36
C GLN A 91 21.95 17.62 6.70
N PRO A 92 22.47 17.13 7.85
CA PRO A 92 22.15 17.72 9.14
C PRO A 92 22.69 19.15 9.19
N ARG A 93 21.84 20.12 9.59
CA ARG A 93 22.34 21.44 9.93
C ARG A 93 23.10 21.32 11.24
N SER A 94 24.42 21.45 11.17
CA SER A 94 25.27 21.69 12.33
C SER A 94 24.87 23.03 12.95
N SER A 95 24.73 23.05 14.27
CA SER A 95 24.86 24.25 15.12
C SER A 95 25.85 23.91 16.21
#